data_AF-A0A3B9VDS4-F1
#
_entry.id   AF-A0A3B9VDS4-F1
#
_cell.length_a   1.000
_cell.length_b   1.000
_cell.length_c   1.000
_cell.angle_alpha   90.00
_cell.angle_beta   90.00
_cell.angle_gamma   90.00
#
_symmetry.space_group_name_H-M   'P 1'
#
loop_
_entity.id
_entity.type
_entity.pdbx_description
1 polymer ?
#
loop_
_entity_poly.entity_id
_entity_poly.type
_entity_poly.pdbx_seq_one_letter_code
_entity_poly.pdbx_strand_id
1 'polypeptide(L)' 'MVLSPFSFEAAKRLGISYQAYQRLENPNKCNPTIKTLEKVAKIFGKHLHLEFA' A
#
# COMPACT_ATOMS: atom_id res chain seq x y z
N MET A 1 -11.53 15.84 -3.81
CA MET A 1 -10.96 14.54 -3.43
C MET A 1 -11.51 13.50 -4.39
N VAL A 2 -10.87 13.32 -5.55
CA VAL A 2 -11.34 12.36 -6.56
C VAL A 2 -10.92 10.97 -6.07
N LEU A 3 -11.89 10.13 -5.72
CA LEU A 3 -11.65 8.74 -5.36
C LEU A 3 -11.20 8.03 -6.63
N SER A 4 -9.94 7.60 -6.71
CA SER A 4 -9.51 6.77 -7.83
C SER A 4 -10.14 5.37 -7.63
N PRO A 5 -10.84 4.79 -8.63
CA PRO A 5 -11.43 3.46 -8.50
C PRO A 5 -10.37 2.39 -8.21
N PHE A 6 -9.13 2.66 -8.63
CA PHE A 6 -7.98 1.81 -8.38
C PHE A 6 -7.59 1.74 -6.89
N SER A 7 -7.54 2.88 -6.18
CA SER A 7 -7.16 2.91 -4.76
C SER A 7 -8.20 2.19 -3.88
N PHE A 8 -9.48 2.20 -4.27
CA PHE A 8 -10.52 1.44 -3.58
C PHE A 8 -10.34 -0.08 -3.76
N GLU A 9 -10.09 -0.53 -4.98
CA GLU A 9 -9.83 -1.95 -5.27
C GLU A 9 -8.55 -2.44 -4.59
N ALA A 10 -7.50 -1.62 -4.56
CA ALA A 10 -6.26 -1.94 -3.86
C ALA A 10 -6.47 -2.05 -2.34
N ALA A 11 -7.24 -1.14 -1.72
CA ALA A 11 -7.60 -1.24 -0.31
C ALA A 11 -8.36 -2.54 0.01
N LYS A 12 -9.31 -2.92 -0.87
CA LYS A 12 -10.07 -4.17 -0.76
C LYS A 12 -9.18 -5.40 -0.88
N ARG A 13 -8.28 -5.45 -1.87
CA ARG A 13 -7.32 -6.55 -2.05
C ARG A 13 -6.34 -6.67 -0.88
N LEU A 14 -5.97 -5.55 -0.27
CA LEU A 14 -5.09 -5.50 0.89
C LEU A 14 -5.83 -5.80 2.21
N GLY A 15 -7.17 -5.84 2.19
CA GLY A 15 -8.00 -6.11 3.37
C GLY A 15 -8.00 -4.98 4.39
N ILE A 16 -7.84 -3.73 3.97
CA ILE A 16 -7.78 -2.55 4.86
C ILE A 16 -8.84 -1.52 4.46
N SER A 17 -9.11 -0.57 5.37
CA SER A 17 -9.98 0.56 5.04
C SER A 17 -9.33 1.47 3.99
N TYR A 18 -10.17 2.16 3.21
CA TYR A 18 -9.70 3.13 2.23
C TYR A 18 -8.85 4.24 2.88
N GLN A 19 -9.23 4.73 4.06
CA GLN A 19 -8.44 5.72 4.79
C GLN A 19 -7.05 5.20 5.17
N ALA A 20 -6.95 3.92 5.58
CA ALA A 20 -5.67 3.30 5.85
C ALA A 20 -4.82 3.18 4.57
N TYR A 21 -5.43 2.85 3.43
CA TYR A 21 -4.76 2.84 2.13
C TYR A 21 -4.26 4.23 1.72
N GLN A 22 -5.07 5.29 1.88
CA GLN A 22 -4.65 6.67 1.62
C GLN A 22 -3.46 7.11 2.48
N ARG A 23 -3.30 6.55 3.69
CA ARG A 23 -2.10 6.79 4.50
C ARG A 23 -0.87 6.10 3.92
N LEU A 24 -1.01 4.89 3.37
CA LEU A 24 0.09 4.18 2.70
C LEU A 24 0.58 4.93 1.45
N GLU A 25 -0.31 5.63 0.75
CA GLU A 25 0.05 6.48 -0.41
C GLU A 25 0.81 7.75 -0.02
N ASN A 26 0.83 8.14 1.28
CA ASN A 26 1.48 9.35 1.75
C ASN A 26 2.60 9.02 2.75
N PRO A 27 3.88 9.12 2.36
CA PRO A 27 5.01 8.76 3.22
C PRO A 27 5.12 9.64 4.47
N ASN A 28 4.60 10.88 4.46
CA ASN A 28 4.59 11.74 5.65
C ASN A 28 3.52 11.34 6.67
N LYS A 29 2.55 10.50 6.28
CA LYS A 29 1.41 10.09 7.12
C LYS A 29 1.49 8.63 7.55
N CYS A 30 2.48 7.87 7.10
CA CYS A 30 2.62 6.46 7.46
C CYS A 30 4.09 6.05 7.52
N ASN A 31 4.40 5.23 8.53
CA ASN A 31 5.65 4.47 8.60
C ASN A 31 5.29 2.98 8.45
N PRO A 32 5.10 2.47 7.22
CA PRO A 32 4.70 1.09 7.00
C PRO A 32 5.84 0.13 7.35
N THR A 33 5.51 -1.01 7.98
CA THR A 33 6.49 -2.07 8.18
C THR A 33 6.93 -2.67 6.84
N ILE A 34 8.12 -3.29 6.79
CA ILE A 34 8.58 -4.04 5.62
C ILE A 34 7.54 -5.09 5.19
N LYS A 35 6.91 -5.77 6.16
CA LYS A 35 5.82 -6.75 5.89
C LYS A 35 4.60 -6.11 5.24
N THR A 36 4.28 -4.86 5.60
CA THR A 36 3.21 -4.10 4.94
C THR A 36 3.59 -3.79 3.51
N LEU A 37 4.81 -3.32 3.26
CA LEU A 37 5.32 -3.06 1.91
C LEU A 37 5.32 -4.32 1.04
N GLU A 38 5.70 -5.47 1.61
CA GLU A 38 5.65 -6.77 0.93
C GLU A 38 4.23 -7.15 0.51
N LYS A 39 3.24 -6.97 1.40
CA LYS A 39 1.83 -7.21 1.08
C LYS A 39 1.32 -6.29 -0.02
N VAL A 40 1.71 -5.02 0.02
CA VAL A 40 1.37 -4.05 -1.04
C VAL A 40 1.95 -4.51 -2.38
N ALA A 41 3.22 -4.94 -2.43
CA ALA A 41 3.80 -5.47 -3.66
C ALA A 41 3.04 -6.71 -4.19
N LYS A 42 2.66 -7.63 -3.29
CA LYS A 42 1.92 -8.86 -3.64
C LYS A 42 0.57 -8.61 -4.31
N ILE A 43 -0.21 -7.62 -3.86
CA ILE A 43 -1.52 -7.33 -4.48
C ILE A 43 -1.41 -6.82 -5.92
N PHE A 44 -0.22 -6.37 -6.33
CA PHE A 44 0.10 -5.92 -7.69
C PHE A 44 0.89 -6.97 -8.50
N GLY A 45 1.07 -8.18 -7.98
CA GLY A 45 1.88 -9.21 -8.62
C GLY A 45 3.36 -8.80 -8.73
N LYS A 46 3.86 -8.03 -7.76
CA LYS A 46 5.25 -7.54 -7.69
C LYS A 46 5.96 -8.14 -6.47
N HIS A 47 7.27 -7.99 -6.44
CA HIS A 47 8.14 -8.39 -5.34
C HIS A 47 8.80 -7.15 -4.73
N LEU A 48 8.93 -7.13 -3.40
CA LEU A 48 9.69 -6.11 -2.69
C LEU A 48 11.17 -6.49 -2.74
N HIS A 49 12.01 -5.62 -3.30
CA HIS A 49 13.46 -5.74 -3.28
C HIS A 49 14.02 -4.78 -2.21
N LEU A 50 14.85 -5.30 -1.30
CA LEU A 50 15.61 -4.53 -0.34
C LEU A 50 17.11 -4.74 -0.62
N GLU A 51 17.84 -3.65 -0.82
CA GLU A 51 19.30 -3.64 -0.91
C GLU A 51 19.83 -2.77 0.23
N PHE A 52 20.91 -3.23 0.88
CA PHE A 52 21.60 -2.49 1.91
C PHE A 52 22.99 -2.13 1.38
N ALA A 53 23.39 -0.87 1.57
CA ALA A 53 24.71 -0.35 1.19
C ALA A 53 25.80 -0.78 2.17
#